data_AF-A0A6L6C640-F1
#
_entry.id   AF-A0A6L6C640-F1
#
_cell.length_a   1.000
_cell.length_b   1.000
_cell.length_c   1.000
_cell.angle_alpha   90.00
_cell.angle_beta   90.00
_cell.angle_gamma   90.00
#
_symmetry.space_group_name_H-M   'P 1'
#
loop_
_entity.id
_entity.type
_entity.pdbx_description
1 polymer ?
#
loop_
_entity_poly.entity_id
_entity_poly.type
_entity_poly.pdbx_seq_one_letter_code
_entity_poly.pdbx_strand_id
1 'polypeptide(L)'
;MERNSIVQYGRKFLFLTLLAVATTLPHPVSAASVTPWTKNQLVAALVAAQKAPLKIQTTTPALSALVTPFDISAASGNGLISPQCQPFGHPAIARNPVPCLFGETASPKGDVVLYGNSHVDNWIAPLSSAMKAKGYRLNVFAFAGCPATSIDYSKAPFALRSGNVNDCLAWNASLPAKISAIQPKAIFYTGGPEFSSLLGAQDQAFAKGVKGLMTQMGSAPKFILGTTPSLNAAAPACLAQHKSDATVCQLSYRATSYYPKIMQRDQVVASTTKATLIPTNAMYCQPNAQDRLQWICP
;
A
#
# COMPACT_ATOMS: atom_id res chain seq x y z
N MET A 1 10.84 -22.49 -42.27
CA MET A 1 12.05 -23.33 -42.36
C MET A 1 12.15 -24.14 -41.09
N GLU A 2 11.57 -25.34 -41.17
CA GLU A 2 11.66 -26.40 -40.17
C GLU A 2 13.10 -26.92 -40.07
N ARG A 3 13.49 -27.38 -38.88
CA ARG A 3 14.35 -28.57 -38.76
C ARG A 3 13.93 -29.42 -37.57
N ASN A 4 13.18 -30.47 -37.92
CA ASN A 4 13.09 -31.73 -37.19
C ASN A 4 14.48 -32.36 -37.01
N SER A 5 14.66 -33.12 -35.94
CA SER A 5 15.47 -34.35 -35.95
C SER A 5 15.06 -35.26 -34.78
N ILE A 6 14.33 -36.31 -35.15
CA ILE A 6 13.97 -37.48 -34.38
C ILE A 6 15.15 -38.46 -34.44
N VAL A 7 15.50 -39.10 -33.32
CA VAL A 7 16.14 -40.42 -33.33
C VAL A 7 15.51 -41.28 -32.22
N GLN A 8 14.79 -42.33 -32.64
CA GLN A 8 14.37 -43.48 -31.84
C GLN A 8 15.49 -44.53 -31.80
N TYR A 9 15.55 -45.32 -30.72
CA TYR A 9 15.82 -46.79 -30.63
C TYR A 9 15.97 -47.10 -29.12
N GLY A 10 15.42 -48.14 -28.50
CA GLY A 10 14.60 -49.26 -28.89
C GLY A 10 14.11 -49.97 -27.62
N ARG A 11 13.00 -50.71 -27.74
CA ARG A 11 12.36 -51.50 -26.67
C ARG A 11 13.26 -52.65 -26.18
N LYS A 12 13.37 -52.82 -24.86
CA LYS A 12 13.51 -54.14 -24.23
C LYS A 12 12.53 -54.24 -23.06
N PHE A 13 11.61 -55.20 -23.17
CA PHE A 13 10.78 -55.70 -22.09
C PHE A 13 11.66 -56.43 -21.08
N LEU A 14 11.50 -56.12 -19.80
CA LEU A 14 11.77 -57.06 -18.71
C LEU A 14 10.70 -56.86 -17.64
N PHE A 15 9.82 -57.85 -17.50
CA PHE A 15 8.95 -58.00 -16.34
C PHE A 15 9.82 -58.36 -15.13
N LEU A 16 9.81 -57.53 -14.09
CA LEU A 16 10.12 -57.97 -12.74
C LEU A 16 9.10 -57.36 -11.77
N THR A 17 8.26 -58.23 -11.24
CA THR A 17 7.48 -58.04 -10.02
C THR A 17 8.41 -57.79 -8.84
N LEU A 18 8.23 -56.67 -8.13
CA LEU A 18 8.71 -56.52 -6.75
C LEU A 18 7.78 -55.63 -5.92
N LEU A 19 7.22 -56.31 -4.92
CA LEU A 19 6.72 -55.89 -3.62
C LEU A 19 6.43 -54.42 -3.34
N ALA A 20 5.20 -54.21 -2.88
CA ALA A 20 4.78 -53.06 -2.09
C ALA A 20 5.71 -52.79 -0.90
N VAL A 21 6.30 -51.60 -0.89
CA VAL A 21 6.60 -50.87 0.35
C VAL A 21 5.88 -49.55 0.22
N ALA A 22 4.71 -49.45 0.84
CA ALA A 22 4.05 -48.18 1.08
C ALA A 22 4.94 -47.39 2.05
N THR A 23 5.89 -46.62 1.51
CA THR A 23 6.57 -45.60 2.28
C THR A 23 5.51 -44.58 2.67
N THR A 24 5.23 -44.50 3.97
CA THR A 24 4.37 -43.50 4.58
C THR A 24 4.81 -42.12 4.10
N LEU A 25 4.05 -41.55 3.16
CA LEU A 25 4.13 -40.14 2.85
C LEU A 25 3.85 -39.41 4.18
N PRO A 26 4.75 -38.52 4.64
CA PRO A 26 4.44 -37.67 5.77
C PRO A 26 3.14 -36.93 5.44
N HIS A 27 2.19 -37.06 6.35
CA HIS A 27 0.85 -36.50 6.25
C HIS A 27 0.90 -35.02 5.87
N PRO A 28 -0.14 -34.47 5.22
CA PRO A 28 -0.25 -33.04 5.03
C PRO A 28 -0.08 -32.38 6.40
N VAL A 29 0.92 -31.50 6.51
CA VAL A 29 1.06 -30.60 7.66
C VAL A 29 -0.29 -29.92 7.77
N SER A 30 -1.04 -30.27 8.82
CA SER A 30 -2.29 -29.61 9.18
C SER A 30 -2.03 -28.12 9.07
N ALA A 31 -2.74 -27.45 8.17
CA ALA A 31 -2.67 -26.01 8.04
C ALA A 31 -3.02 -25.47 9.43
N ALA A 32 -2.00 -25.12 10.20
CA ALA A 32 -2.18 -24.59 11.54
C ALA A 32 -3.20 -23.47 11.38
N SER A 33 -4.31 -23.60 12.09
CA SER A 33 -5.39 -22.63 12.08
C SER A 33 -4.79 -21.29 12.51
N VAL A 34 -4.42 -20.48 11.51
CA VAL A 34 -3.87 -19.16 11.76
C VAL A 34 -5.04 -18.34 12.27
N THR A 35 -5.10 -18.18 13.59
CA THR A 35 -6.09 -17.34 14.25
C THR A 35 -5.99 -15.93 13.65
N PRO A 36 -7.11 -15.34 13.19
CA PRO A 36 -7.13 -13.95 12.77
C PRO A 36 -6.55 -13.08 13.89
N TRP A 37 -5.70 -12.14 13.51
CA TRP A 37 -5.07 -11.25 14.46
C TRP A 37 -6.14 -10.40 15.13
N THR A 38 -6.15 -10.39 16.46
CA THR A 38 -6.94 -9.40 17.19
C THR A 38 -6.38 -8.01 16.90
N LYS A 39 -7.23 -6.98 17.03
CA LYS A 39 -6.81 -5.56 16.91
C LYS A 39 -5.55 -5.27 17.73
N ASN A 40 -5.46 -5.83 18.94
CA ASN A 40 -4.33 -5.62 19.85
C ASN A 40 -3.05 -6.31 19.36
N GLN A 41 -3.15 -7.51 18.78
CA GLN A 41 -2.00 -8.21 18.22
C GLN A 41 -1.42 -7.46 17.01
N LEU A 42 -2.28 -6.92 16.14
CA LEU A 42 -1.83 -6.18 14.97
C LEU A 42 -1.17 -4.87 15.36
N VAL A 43 -1.77 -4.13 16.28
CA VAL A 43 -1.18 -2.90 16.84
C VAL A 43 0.17 -3.23 17.51
N ALA A 44 0.25 -4.30 18.29
CA ALA A 44 1.49 -4.69 18.95
C ALA A 44 2.61 -5.05 17.96
N ALA A 45 2.32 -5.78 16.88
CA ALA A 45 3.34 -6.07 15.87
C ALA A 45 3.74 -4.87 15.04
N LEU A 46 2.81 -3.96 14.74
CA LEU A 46 3.14 -2.70 14.06
C LEU A 46 4.03 -1.82 14.96
N VAL A 47 3.72 -1.73 16.25
CA VAL A 47 4.55 -1.03 17.25
C VAL A 47 5.91 -1.72 17.42
N ALA A 48 5.96 -3.06 17.42
CA ALA A 48 7.22 -3.78 17.49
C ALA A 48 8.07 -3.58 16.22
N ALA A 49 7.45 -3.55 15.04
CA ALA A 49 8.11 -3.20 13.79
C ALA A 49 8.61 -1.75 13.77
N GLN A 50 7.91 -0.82 14.44
CA GLN A 50 8.35 0.56 14.65
C GLN A 50 9.50 0.70 15.66
N LYS A 51 9.60 -0.21 16.63
CA LYS A 51 10.64 -0.21 17.67
C LYS A 51 11.90 -0.99 17.28
N ALA A 52 11.81 -1.84 16.26
CA ALA A 52 12.98 -2.45 15.68
C ALA A 52 13.84 -1.31 15.11
N PRO A 53 15.10 -1.13 15.54
CA PRO A 53 15.95 -0.13 14.94
C PRO A 53 16.00 -0.43 13.45
N LEU A 54 15.58 0.54 12.63
CA LEU A 54 15.96 0.58 11.23
C LEU A 54 17.48 0.51 11.23
N LYS A 55 18.03 -0.68 10.94
CA LYS A 55 19.42 -0.78 10.51
C LYS A 55 19.44 -0.15 9.14
N ILE A 56 19.49 1.19 9.11
CA ILE A 56 19.94 1.90 7.93
C ILE A 56 21.38 1.44 7.77
N GLN A 57 21.58 0.42 6.95
CA GLN A 57 22.89 0.16 6.41
C GLN A 57 23.21 1.36 5.54
N THR A 58 23.77 2.42 6.14
CA THR A 58 24.51 3.47 5.47
C THR A 58 25.84 2.90 4.95
N THR A 59 25.84 1.68 4.43
CA THR A 59 26.96 1.22 3.65
C THR A 59 26.83 1.94 2.32
N THR A 60 27.71 2.92 2.12
CA THR A 60 28.02 3.58 0.85
C THR A 60 27.95 2.62 -0.36
N PRO A 61 28.36 1.33 -0.25
CA PRO A 61 28.12 0.29 -1.26
C PRO A 61 26.68 0.09 -1.75
N ALA A 62 25.66 0.15 -0.88
CA ALA A 62 24.27 -0.11 -1.24
C ALA A 62 23.66 1.02 -2.09
N LEU A 63 24.07 2.27 -1.83
CA LEU A 63 23.67 3.41 -2.65
C LEU A 63 24.36 3.34 -4.01
N SER A 64 25.66 3.03 -4.07
CA SER A 64 26.38 2.83 -5.35
C SER A 64 25.85 1.65 -6.17
N ALA A 65 25.34 0.59 -5.53
CA ALA A 65 24.71 -0.54 -6.22
C ALA A 65 23.32 -0.20 -6.79
N LEU A 66 22.61 0.78 -6.21
CA LEU A 66 21.44 1.38 -6.84
C LEU A 66 21.83 2.30 -8.01
N VAL A 67 23.09 2.78 -8.04
CA VAL A 67 23.62 3.68 -9.06
C VAL A 67 24.36 2.91 -10.16
N THR A 68 23.67 2.09 -10.97
CA THR A 68 23.82 2.08 -12.44
C THR A 68 23.01 0.97 -13.14
N PRO A 69 22.13 1.34 -14.11
CA PRO A 69 21.50 2.65 -14.22
C PRO A 69 20.52 2.82 -13.05
N PHE A 70 20.63 3.92 -12.29
CA PHE A 70 19.62 4.28 -11.29
C PHE A 70 18.35 4.66 -12.04
N ASP A 71 17.43 3.70 -12.22
CA ASP A 71 16.13 3.96 -12.79
C ASP A 71 15.27 4.64 -11.73
N ILE A 72 15.13 5.97 -11.83
CA ILE A 72 14.30 6.80 -10.96
C ILE A 72 12.84 6.31 -10.99
N SER A 73 12.36 5.76 -12.11
CA SER A 73 11.00 5.22 -12.22
C SER A 73 10.87 3.94 -11.40
N ALA A 74 11.83 3.02 -11.49
CA ALA A 74 11.85 1.82 -10.67
C ALA A 74 12.04 2.14 -9.17
N ALA A 75 12.93 3.07 -8.84
CA ALA A 75 13.22 3.48 -7.47
C ALA A 75 12.08 4.30 -6.82
N SER A 76 11.28 5.01 -7.62
CA SER A 76 10.09 5.73 -7.14
C SER A 76 8.90 4.81 -6.89
N GLY A 77 8.96 3.54 -7.30
CA GLY A 77 7.84 2.60 -7.17
C GLY A 77 6.63 2.94 -8.05
N ASN A 78 6.79 3.88 -8.98
CA ASN A 78 5.75 4.24 -9.93
C ASN A 78 5.47 3.08 -10.88
N GLY A 79 4.19 2.79 -11.13
CA GLY A 79 3.77 1.83 -12.15
C GLY A 79 3.50 0.40 -11.66
N LEU A 80 3.38 0.17 -10.35
CA LEU A 80 2.89 -1.12 -9.83
C LEU A 80 1.43 -1.38 -10.21
N ILE A 81 0.61 -0.33 -10.31
CA ILE A 81 -0.79 -0.43 -10.70
C ILE A 81 -0.88 -0.62 -12.22
N SER A 82 -1.35 -1.79 -12.63
CA SER A 82 -1.59 -2.14 -14.02
C SER A 82 -2.66 -1.20 -14.64
N PRO A 83 -2.52 -0.78 -15.90
CA PRO A 83 -3.50 0.08 -16.58
C PRO A 83 -4.94 -0.46 -16.56
N GLN A 84 -5.11 -1.78 -16.52
CA GLN A 84 -6.41 -2.46 -16.47
C GLN A 84 -7.17 -2.23 -15.14
N CYS A 85 -6.51 -1.72 -14.11
CA CYS A 85 -7.15 -1.34 -12.84
C CYS A 85 -7.06 0.15 -12.54
N GLN A 86 -6.48 0.95 -13.44
CA GLN A 86 -6.27 2.38 -13.22
C GLN A 86 -7.52 3.16 -13.70
N PRO A 87 -8.31 3.79 -12.82
CA PRO A 87 -9.42 4.65 -13.22
C PRO A 87 -9.00 5.99 -13.82
N PHE A 88 -7.79 6.49 -13.54
CA PHE A 88 -7.29 7.74 -14.14
C PHE A 88 -7.17 7.60 -15.66
N GLY A 89 -7.93 8.41 -16.41
CA GLY A 89 -7.99 8.32 -17.88
C GLY A 89 -8.82 7.15 -18.43
N HIS A 90 -9.47 6.37 -17.56
CA HIS A 90 -10.27 5.20 -17.96
C HIS A 90 -11.68 5.23 -17.33
N PRO A 91 -12.64 5.98 -17.92
CA PRO A 91 -13.99 6.18 -17.38
C PRO A 91 -14.76 4.88 -17.12
N ALA A 92 -14.53 3.82 -17.91
CA ALA A 92 -15.15 2.52 -17.71
C ALA A 92 -14.71 1.88 -16.39
N ILE A 93 -13.42 1.98 -16.04
CA ILE A 93 -12.87 1.50 -14.77
C ILE A 93 -13.34 2.40 -13.63
N ALA A 94 -13.43 3.72 -13.84
CA ALA A 94 -13.97 4.63 -12.84
C ALA A 94 -15.42 4.28 -12.45
N ARG A 95 -16.30 4.00 -13.43
CA ARG A 95 -17.70 3.60 -13.18
C ARG A 95 -17.85 2.17 -12.69
N ASN A 96 -16.87 1.32 -12.94
CA ASN A 96 -16.89 -0.08 -12.53
C ASN A 96 -15.51 -0.48 -11.99
N PRO A 97 -15.16 -0.07 -10.76
CA PRO A 97 -13.81 -0.27 -10.23
C PRO A 97 -13.44 -1.75 -10.17
N VAL A 98 -12.24 -2.07 -10.66
CA VAL A 98 -11.63 -3.40 -10.56
C VAL A 98 -10.31 -3.29 -9.77
N PRO A 99 -10.00 -4.23 -8.87
CA PRO A 99 -8.77 -4.17 -8.11
C PRO A 99 -7.58 -4.67 -8.94
N CYS A 100 -6.41 -4.07 -8.70
CA CYS A 100 -5.15 -4.73 -9.02
C CYS A 100 -4.79 -5.70 -7.89
N LEU A 101 -4.40 -6.93 -8.26
CA LEU A 101 -4.18 -8.03 -7.33
C LEU A 101 -2.70 -8.20 -7.01
N PHE A 102 -2.38 -8.24 -5.72
CA PHE A 102 -1.04 -8.47 -5.20
C PHE A 102 -1.09 -9.49 -4.03
N GLY A 103 0.07 -9.83 -3.44
CA GLY A 103 0.14 -10.80 -2.35
C GLY A 103 0.07 -12.26 -2.83
N GLU A 104 -0.70 -13.09 -2.14
CA GLU A 104 -1.01 -14.46 -2.54
C GLU A 104 -2.21 -14.46 -3.51
N THR A 105 -1.99 -14.79 -4.78
CA THR A 105 -3.03 -14.73 -5.83
C THR A 105 -3.45 -16.08 -6.38
N ALA A 106 -2.67 -17.15 -6.14
CA ALA A 106 -2.96 -18.48 -6.67
C ALA A 106 -3.96 -19.22 -5.78
N SER A 107 -3.80 -19.16 -4.46
CA SER A 107 -4.70 -19.81 -3.50
C SER A 107 -4.78 -19.03 -2.17
N PRO A 108 -5.35 -17.81 -2.19
CA PRO A 108 -5.47 -17.01 -0.98
C PRO A 108 -6.48 -17.59 0.00
N LYS A 109 -6.17 -17.51 1.30
CA LYS A 109 -7.11 -17.87 2.37
C LYS A 109 -8.09 -16.75 2.72
N GLY A 110 -8.03 -15.63 2.00
CA GLY A 110 -8.92 -14.49 2.15
C GLY A 110 -8.37 -13.23 1.51
N ASP A 111 -9.19 -12.18 1.50
CA ASP A 111 -8.91 -10.92 0.84
C ASP A 111 -8.65 -9.78 1.83
N VAL A 112 -7.72 -8.92 1.50
CA VAL A 112 -7.46 -7.63 2.17
C VAL A 112 -7.56 -6.53 1.12
N VAL A 113 -8.14 -5.40 1.48
CA VAL A 113 -8.31 -4.26 0.58
C VAL A 113 -7.39 -3.12 0.98
N LEU A 114 -6.73 -2.49 0.01
CA LEU A 114 -6.05 -1.20 0.13
C LEU A 114 -6.71 -0.25 -0.85
N TYR A 115 -7.18 0.91 -0.37
CA TYR A 115 -7.78 1.90 -1.26
C TYR A 115 -7.42 3.35 -0.90
N GLY A 116 -7.51 4.23 -1.88
CA GLY A 116 -7.16 5.64 -1.70
C GLY A 116 -6.84 6.38 -2.99
N ASN A 117 -6.07 7.46 -2.83
CA ASN A 117 -5.55 8.24 -3.96
C ASN A 117 -4.15 7.75 -4.37
N SER A 118 -3.33 8.61 -4.99
CA SER A 118 -1.93 8.31 -5.35
C SER A 118 -1.06 7.81 -4.19
N HIS A 119 -1.42 8.10 -2.94
CA HIS A 119 -0.67 7.63 -1.76
C HIS A 119 -0.75 6.12 -1.56
N VAL A 120 -1.68 5.43 -2.24
CA VAL A 120 -1.77 3.98 -2.26
C VAL A 120 -0.46 3.35 -2.75
N ASP A 121 0.22 3.97 -3.72
CA ASP A 121 1.44 3.44 -4.33
C ASP A 121 2.54 3.20 -3.28
N ASN A 122 2.63 4.06 -2.25
CA ASN A 122 3.58 3.92 -1.14
C ASN A 122 3.42 2.61 -0.34
N TRP A 123 2.23 2.01 -0.38
CA TRP A 123 1.85 0.88 0.47
C TRP A 123 1.68 -0.43 -0.28
N ILE A 124 1.67 -0.42 -1.62
CA ILE A 124 1.50 -1.64 -2.42
C ILE A 124 2.61 -2.64 -2.13
N ALA A 125 3.88 -2.23 -2.25
CA ALA A 125 5.02 -3.12 -2.07
C ALA A 125 5.09 -3.75 -0.65
N PRO A 126 5.09 -2.96 0.45
CA PRO A 126 5.16 -3.54 1.79
C PRO A 126 3.94 -4.40 2.14
N LEU A 127 2.72 -3.99 1.75
CA LEU A 127 1.53 -4.79 2.01
C LEU A 127 1.46 -6.03 1.13
N SER A 128 1.88 -5.98 -0.13
CA SER A 128 1.96 -7.15 -1.01
C SER A 128 2.86 -8.23 -0.39
N SER A 129 4.06 -7.84 0.05
CA SER A 129 5.00 -8.75 0.72
C SER A 129 4.39 -9.36 1.99
N ALA A 130 3.79 -8.51 2.85
CA ALA A 130 3.14 -8.96 4.08
C ALA A 130 1.94 -9.90 3.80
N MET A 131 1.10 -9.57 2.84
CA MET A 131 -0.08 -10.37 2.48
C MET A 131 0.33 -11.72 1.88
N LYS A 132 1.36 -11.75 1.01
CA LYS A 132 1.93 -12.99 0.50
C LYS A 132 2.44 -13.88 1.63
N ALA A 133 3.25 -13.34 2.54
CA ALA A 133 3.77 -14.08 3.70
C ALA A 133 2.66 -14.60 4.63
N LYS A 134 1.49 -13.95 4.64
CA LYS A 134 0.33 -14.35 5.43
C LYS A 134 -0.69 -15.19 4.64
N GLY A 135 -0.48 -15.41 3.34
CA GLY A 135 -1.39 -16.16 2.47
C GLY A 135 -2.70 -15.44 2.12
N TYR A 136 -2.71 -14.10 2.13
CA TYR A 136 -3.85 -13.27 1.74
C TYR A 136 -3.63 -12.63 0.38
N ARG A 137 -4.74 -12.39 -0.35
CA ARG A 137 -4.75 -11.58 -1.56
C ARG A 137 -4.96 -10.12 -1.20
N LEU A 138 -4.13 -9.24 -1.73
CA LEU A 138 -4.27 -7.80 -1.61
C LEU A 138 -5.01 -7.26 -2.84
N ASN A 139 -6.16 -6.64 -2.62
CA ASN A 139 -6.98 -5.97 -3.63
C ASN A 139 -6.73 -4.47 -3.55
N VAL A 140 -6.07 -3.90 -4.56
CA VAL A 140 -5.67 -2.49 -4.57
C VAL A 140 -6.59 -1.68 -5.46
N PHE A 141 -7.22 -0.66 -4.89
CA PHE A 141 -8.01 0.34 -5.61
C PHE A 141 -7.41 1.74 -5.41
N ALA A 142 -6.69 2.26 -6.40
CA ALA A 142 -6.15 3.61 -6.32
C ALA A 142 -6.71 4.48 -7.44
N PHE A 143 -7.00 5.74 -7.13
CA PHE A 143 -7.27 6.75 -8.14
C PHE A 143 -6.41 7.99 -7.86
N ALA A 144 -5.33 8.13 -8.62
CA ALA A 144 -4.45 9.29 -8.53
C ALA A 144 -5.22 10.60 -8.76
N GLY A 145 -5.04 11.57 -7.86
CA GLY A 145 -5.75 12.85 -7.90
C GLY A 145 -7.23 12.81 -7.46
N CYS A 146 -7.78 11.65 -7.13
CA CYS A 146 -9.16 11.52 -6.68
C CYS A 146 -9.23 11.49 -5.15
N PRO A 147 -9.92 12.45 -4.49
CA PRO A 147 -10.14 12.37 -3.07
C PRO A 147 -11.17 11.25 -2.80
N ALA A 148 -10.71 10.15 -2.21
CA ALA A 148 -11.52 8.98 -1.88
C ALA A 148 -12.49 9.26 -0.71
N THR A 149 -13.48 10.11 -0.97
CA THR A 149 -14.47 10.65 -0.01
C THR A 149 -15.76 11.02 -0.75
N SER A 150 -16.91 10.91 -0.07
CA SER A 150 -18.23 11.14 -0.69
C SER A 150 -18.63 12.61 -0.81
N ILE A 151 -17.73 13.56 -0.54
CA ILE A 151 -18.01 14.98 -0.71
C ILE A 151 -17.98 15.35 -2.20
N ASP A 152 -18.81 16.31 -2.60
CA ASP A 152 -18.69 16.93 -3.91
C ASP A 152 -17.55 17.95 -3.89
N TYR A 153 -16.50 17.68 -4.68
CA TYR A 153 -15.34 18.55 -4.86
C TYR A 153 -15.27 19.11 -6.29
N SER A 154 -16.36 19.06 -7.06
CA SER A 154 -16.45 19.61 -8.41
C SER A 154 -16.12 21.10 -8.50
N LYS A 155 -16.31 21.83 -7.40
CA LYS A 155 -16.01 23.25 -7.27
C LYS A 155 -14.64 23.54 -6.64
N ALA A 156 -13.85 22.50 -6.32
CA ALA A 156 -12.55 22.68 -5.66
C ALA A 156 -11.46 23.09 -6.68
N PRO A 157 -10.55 24.03 -6.37
CA PRO A 157 -9.55 24.56 -7.32
C PRO A 157 -8.60 23.50 -7.91
N PHE A 158 -8.41 22.38 -7.22
CA PHE A 158 -7.47 21.32 -7.59
C PHE A 158 -8.15 20.14 -8.31
N ALA A 159 -9.47 20.20 -8.49
CA ALA A 159 -10.27 19.25 -9.26
C ALA A 159 -9.79 19.10 -10.73
N LEU A 160 -8.89 20.00 -11.16
CA LEU A 160 -8.28 20.09 -12.49
C LEU A 160 -6.96 19.32 -12.66
N ARG A 161 -6.33 18.79 -11.59
CA ARG A 161 -5.11 17.96 -11.75
C ARG A 161 -5.40 16.48 -12.04
N SER A 162 -6.63 16.02 -11.77
CA SER A 162 -7.02 14.60 -11.77
C SER A 162 -7.64 14.11 -13.08
N GLY A 163 -7.73 14.98 -14.11
CA GLY A 163 -8.15 14.59 -15.45
C GLY A 163 -9.64 14.33 -15.66
N ASN A 164 -10.46 14.00 -14.64
CA ASN A 164 -11.93 13.99 -14.78
C ASN A 164 -12.67 13.91 -13.43
N VAL A 165 -13.20 15.04 -12.97
CA VAL A 165 -14.05 15.12 -11.74
C VAL A 165 -15.19 14.11 -11.78
N ASN A 166 -15.85 13.96 -12.93
CA ASN A 166 -17.00 13.07 -13.06
C ASN A 166 -16.60 11.62 -12.87
N ASP A 167 -15.41 11.23 -13.34
CA ASP A 167 -14.91 9.87 -13.14
C ASP A 167 -14.57 9.62 -11.67
N CYS A 168 -13.95 10.57 -10.97
CA CYS A 168 -13.69 10.40 -9.54
C CYS A 168 -14.98 10.38 -8.71
N LEU A 169 -16.01 11.17 -9.05
CA LEU A 169 -17.33 11.09 -8.43
C LEU A 169 -17.98 9.72 -8.70
N ALA A 170 -17.93 9.23 -9.93
CA ALA A 170 -18.44 7.91 -10.29
C ALA A 170 -17.70 6.77 -9.58
N TRP A 171 -16.38 6.89 -9.42
CA TRP A 171 -15.54 5.94 -8.70
C TRP A 171 -15.88 5.92 -7.22
N ASN A 172 -15.99 7.09 -6.56
CA ASN A 172 -16.43 7.17 -5.17
C ASN A 172 -17.83 6.59 -4.95
N ALA A 173 -18.75 6.77 -5.90
CA ALA A 173 -20.10 6.20 -5.83
C ALA A 173 -20.10 4.66 -5.98
N SER A 174 -19.20 4.10 -6.80
CA SER A 174 -19.20 2.68 -7.16
C SER A 174 -18.30 1.82 -6.27
N LEU A 175 -17.21 2.39 -5.75
CA LEU A 175 -16.18 1.69 -5.01
C LEU A 175 -16.69 0.95 -3.76
N PRO A 176 -17.57 1.53 -2.91
CA PRO A 176 -17.97 0.85 -1.69
C PRO A 176 -18.68 -0.48 -1.93
N ALA A 177 -19.56 -0.55 -2.94
CA ALA A 177 -20.24 -1.78 -3.32
C ALA A 177 -19.25 -2.85 -3.83
N LYS A 178 -18.23 -2.44 -4.59
CA LYS A 178 -17.15 -3.35 -5.04
C LYS A 178 -16.34 -3.91 -3.88
N ILE A 179 -15.95 -3.05 -2.94
CA ILE A 179 -15.21 -3.48 -1.74
C ILE A 179 -16.08 -4.40 -0.86
N SER A 180 -17.37 -4.08 -0.68
CA SER A 180 -18.29 -4.91 0.10
C SER A 180 -18.47 -6.30 -0.51
N ALA A 181 -18.55 -6.41 -1.85
CA ALA A 181 -18.68 -7.68 -2.55
C ALA A 181 -17.45 -8.61 -2.37
N ILE A 182 -16.26 -8.05 -2.09
CA ILE A 182 -15.05 -8.83 -1.81
C ILE A 182 -15.12 -9.54 -0.45
N GLN A 183 -15.94 -9.06 0.49
CA GLN A 183 -15.98 -9.55 1.88
C GLN A 183 -14.58 -9.59 2.55
N PRO A 184 -13.83 -8.48 2.57
CA PRO A 184 -12.45 -8.46 3.00
C PRO A 184 -12.29 -8.76 4.50
N LYS A 185 -11.14 -9.32 4.88
CA LYS A 185 -10.72 -9.51 6.28
C LYS A 185 -10.25 -8.22 6.93
N ALA A 186 -9.79 -7.25 6.14
CA ALA A 186 -9.37 -5.93 6.57
C ALA A 186 -9.42 -4.93 5.40
N ILE A 187 -9.67 -3.66 5.73
CA ILE A 187 -9.69 -2.55 4.77
C ILE A 187 -8.69 -1.49 5.24
N PHE A 188 -7.70 -1.19 4.41
CA PHE A 188 -6.73 -0.13 4.59
C PHE A 188 -7.11 1.06 3.69
N TYR A 189 -7.15 2.24 4.29
CA TYR A 189 -7.30 3.51 3.60
C TYR A 189 -6.03 4.33 3.73
N THR A 190 -5.62 4.98 2.65
CA THR A 190 -4.59 6.01 2.68
C THR A 190 -4.96 7.17 1.76
N GLY A 191 -4.45 8.35 2.06
CA GLY A 191 -4.64 9.53 1.25
C GLY A 191 -3.66 10.62 1.65
N GLY A 192 -3.48 11.62 0.81
CA GLY A 192 -2.64 12.79 1.09
C GLY A 192 -3.44 14.04 1.42
N PRO A 193 -2.84 15.01 2.11
CA PRO A 193 -3.54 16.19 2.62
C PRO A 193 -3.93 17.18 1.55
N GLU A 194 -3.53 16.95 0.29
CA GLU A 194 -3.74 17.87 -0.81
C GLU A 194 -5.21 18.21 -0.95
N PHE A 195 -6.11 17.37 -0.45
CA PHE A 195 -7.55 17.56 -0.54
C PHE A 195 -8.21 18.10 0.75
N SER A 196 -7.55 18.00 1.91
CA SER A 196 -8.14 18.46 3.18
C SER A 196 -7.88 19.94 3.46
N SER A 197 -6.70 20.45 3.09
CA SER A 197 -6.38 21.88 3.23
C SER A 197 -7.10 22.78 2.22
N LEU A 198 -7.65 22.21 1.14
CA LEU A 198 -8.30 22.95 0.05
C LEU A 198 -9.77 23.29 0.30
N LEU A 199 -10.41 22.61 1.26
CA LEU A 199 -11.83 22.76 1.52
C LEU A 199 -12.16 23.81 2.58
N GLY A 200 -11.13 24.48 3.13
CA GLY A 200 -11.26 25.56 4.11
C GLY A 200 -12.11 25.18 5.33
N ALA A 201 -11.49 24.73 6.43
CA ALA A 201 -12.16 24.25 7.65
C ALA A 201 -13.32 23.29 7.33
N GLN A 202 -13.14 21.97 7.27
CA GLN A 202 -12.68 21.16 8.38
C GLN A 202 -12.26 19.79 7.83
N ASP A 203 -11.18 19.23 8.35
CA ASP A 203 -10.89 17.79 8.24
C ASP A 203 -12.11 16.92 8.58
N GLN A 204 -13.06 17.47 9.36
CA GLN A 204 -14.35 16.85 9.69
C GLN A 204 -15.27 16.64 8.48
N ALA A 205 -15.38 17.59 7.54
CA ALA A 205 -16.23 17.41 6.36
C ALA A 205 -15.66 16.32 5.46
N PHE A 206 -14.35 16.37 5.22
CA PHE A 206 -13.61 15.32 4.53
C PHE A 206 -13.77 13.97 5.23
N ALA A 207 -13.55 13.91 6.54
CA ALA A 207 -13.67 12.70 7.35
C ALA A 207 -15.09 12.13 7.38
N LYS A 208 -16.13 12.98 7.40
CA LYS A 208 -17.53 12.55 7.24
C LYS A 208 -17.77 11.92 5.88
N GLY A 209 -17.19 12.48 4.81
CA GLY A 209 -17.29 11.87 3.49
C GLY A 209 -16.53 10.55 3.38
N VAL A 210 -15.35 10.42 3.99
CA VAL A 210 -14.64 9.13 4.09
C VAL A 210 -15.48 8.12 4.88
N LYS A 211 -16.09 8.54 5.99
CA LYS A 211 -17.02 7.71 6.78
C LYS A 211 -18.23 7.26 5.97
N GLY A 212 -18.79 8.14 5.15
CA GLY A 212 -19.91 7.83 4.24
C GLY A 212 -19.57 6.66 3.33
N LEU A 213 -18.40 6.71 2.68
CA LEU A 213 -17.91 5.61 1.83
C LEU A 213 -17.65 4.34 2.66
N MET A 214 -16.90 4.44 3.76
CA MET A 214 -16.50 3.29 4.59
C MET A 214 -17.69 2.52 5.18
N THR A 215 -18.79 3.20 5.51
CA THR A 215 -19.99 2.56 6.08
C THR A 215 -20.63 1.57 5.11
N GLN A 216 -20.47 1.80 3.80
CA GLN A 216 -21.01 0.95 2.75
C GLN A 216 -20.08 -0.22 2.36
N MET A 217 -18.84 -0.25 2.88
CA MET A 217 -17.81 -1.25 2.54
C MET A 217 -17.89 -2.54 3.39
N GLY A 218 -18.97 -2.73 4.14
CA GLY A 218 -19.16 -3.87 5.03
C GLY A 218 -18.50 -3.72 6.41
N SER A 219 -18.55 -4.80 7.21
CA SER A 219 -18.20 -4.79 8.63
C SER A 219 -16.72 -5.06 8.94
N ALA A 220 -15.90 -5.33 7.92
CA ALA A 220 -14.48 -5.59 8.08
C ALA A 220 -13.77 -4.48 8.90
N PRO A 221 -12.76 -4.83 9.72
CA PRO A 221 -11.97 -3.85 10.46
C PRO A 221 -11.26 -2.89 9.49
N LYS A 222 -11.28 -1.60 9.83
CA LYS A 222 -10.79 -0.50 9.01
C LYS A 222 -9.56 0.14 9.63
N PHE A 223 -8.58 0.45 8.78
CA PHE A 223 -7.30 1.02 9.17
C PHE A 223 -7.01 2.27 8.34
N ILE A 224 -6.55 3.34 8.99
CA ILE A 224 -6.03 4.54 8.32
C ILE A 224 -4.51 4.42 8.34
N LEU A 225 -3.89 4.30 7.17
CA LEU A 225 -2.45 4.43 7.02
C LEU A 225 -2.13 5.93 7.01
N GLY A 226 -1.43 6.39 8.05
CA GLY A 226 -1.07 7.79 8.21
C GLY A 226 -0.28 8.34 7.03
N THR A 227 -0.29 9.66 6.94
CA THR A 227 0.42 10.43 5.92
C THR A 227 1.92 10.24 6.08
N THR A 228 2.59 9.74 5.04
CA THR A 228 4.04 9.59 5.02
C THR A 228 4.74 10.95 4.98
N PRO A 229 5.98 11.07 5.48
CA PRO A 229 6.74 12.32 5.43
C PRO A 229 6.83 12.87 4.00
N SER A 230 6.59 14.19 3.87
CA SER A 230 6.71 14.87 2.58
C SER A 230 8.10 15.48 2.47
N LEU A 231 8.86 15.02 1.48
CA LEU A 231 10.20 15.52 1.21
C LEU A 231 10.14 16.78 0.34
N ASN A 232 11.00 17.75 0.61
CA ASN A 232 11.09 18.99 -0.19
C ASN A 232 11.68 18.74 -1.59
N ALA A 233 12.34 17.60 -1.79
CA ALA A 233 12.80 17.09 -3.07
C ALA A 233 12.57 15.58 -3.12
N ALA A 234 12.37 15.00 -4.30
CA ALA A 234 12.28 13.56 -4.43
C ALA A 234 13.55 12.89 -3.88
N ALA A 235 13.42 11.97 -2.92
CA ALA A 235 14.55 11.27 -2.30
C ALA A 235 15.55 10.72 -3.34
N PRO A 236 15.10 10.05 -4.41
CA PRO A 236 16.01 9.57 -5.46
C PRO A 236 16.83 10.69 -6.12
N ALA A 237 16.20 11.83 -6.41
CA ALA A 237 16.88 12.97 -7.02
C ALA A 237 17.88 13.61 -6.05
N CYS A 238 17.51 13.73 -4.77
CA CYS A 238 18.40 14.24 -3.73
C CYS A 238 19.64 13.34 -3.58
N LEU A 239 19.43 12.02 -3.44
CA LEU A 239 20.53 11.06 -3.30
C LEU A 239 21.45 11.05 -4.54
N ALA A 240 20.89 11.24 -5.74
CA ALA A 240 21.68 11.36 -6.95
C ALA A 240 22.58 12.61 -6.96
N GLN A 241 22.16 13.70 -6.32
CA GLN A 241 22.93 14.95 -6.20
C GLN A 241 23.90 14.94 -5.00
N HIS A 242 23.62 14.16 -3.96
CA HIS A 242 24.36 14.12 -2.70
C HIS A 242 24.96 12.73 -2.41
N LYS A 243 25.66 12.14 -3.40
CA LYS A 243 26.18 10.76 -3.35
C LYS A 243 27.16 10.49 -2.21
N SER A 244 27.94 11.51 -1.80
CA SER A 244 28.93 11.39 -0.74
C SER A 244 28.37 11.64 0.66
N ASP A 245 27.17 12.21 0.76
CA ASP A 245 26.53 12.53 2.03
C ASP A 245 25.00 12.52 1.90
N ALA A 246 24.40 11.37 2.19
CA ALA A 246 22.95 11.21 2.17
C ALA A 246 22.24 11.97 3.31
N THR A 247 22.95 12.44 4.34
CA THR A 247 22.33 13.19 5.45
C THR A 247 21.79 14.55 5.00
N VAL A 248 22.28 15.08 3.87
CA VAL A 248 21.71 16.28 3.22
C VAL A 248 20.26 16.04 2.76
N CYS A 249 19.90 14.79 2.48
CA CYS A 249 18.55 14.39 2.06
C CYS A 249 17.60 14.11 3.24
N GLN A 250 18.13 14.16 4.46
CA GLN A 250 17.36 13.94 5.67
C GLN A 250 16.26 14.99 5.81
N LEU A 251 15.04 14.55 6.10
CA LEU A 251 13.97 15.46 6.45
C LEU A 251 14.02 15.76 7.96
N SER A 252 13.76 17.01 8.33
CA SER A 252 13.39 17.33 9.70
C SER A 252 12.18 18.25 9.75
N TYR A 253 11.39 18.13 10.81
CA TYR A 253 10.22 18.97 11.04
C TYR A 253 10.05 19.27 12.53
N ARG A 254 9.35 20.36 12.84
CA ARG A 254 8.92 20.73 14.20
C ARG A 254 7.42 20.65 14.30
N ALA A 255 6.87 20.70 15.51
CA ALA A 255 5.43 20.71 15.75
C ALA A 255 4.68 21.84 14.99
N THR A 256 5.37 22.96 14.71
CA THR A 256 4.83 24.11 13.97
C THR A 256 4.91 23.98 12.44
N SER A 257 5.65 22.99 11.92
CA SER A 257 5.81 22.73 10.49
C SER A 257 4.48 22.34 9.84
N TYR A 258 4.42 22.40 8.51
CA TYR A 258 3.25 21.96 7.74
C TYR A 258 2.96 20.46 7.91
N TYR A 259 4.00 19.62 8.01
CA TYR A 259 3.87 18.17 8.10
C TYR A 259 3.04 17.69 9.34
N PRO A 260 3.28 18.15 10.58
CA PRO A 260 2.40 17.79 11.69
C PRO A 260 0.95 18.26 11.54
N LYS A 261 0.71 19.41 10.90
CA LYS A 261 -0.65 19.91 10.66
C LYS A 261 -1.42 18.97 9.74
N ILE A 262 -0.78 18.45 8.70
CA ILE A 262 -1.44 17.50 7.78
C ILE A 262 -1.68 16.13 8.42
N MET A 263 -0.85 15.71 9.37
CA MET A 263 -1.08 14.47 10.12
C MET A 263 -2.30 14.54 11.05
N GLN A 264 -2.72 15.74 11.49
CA GLN A 264 -3.91 15.90 12.33
C GLN A 264 -5.17 15.41 11.61
N ARG A 265 -5.24 15.58 10.28
CA ARG A 265 -6.32 15.03 9.46
C ARG A 265 -6.50 13.53 9.65
N ASP A 266 -5.41 12.77 9.73
CA ASP A 266 -5.49 11.30 9.86
C ASP A 266 -6.13 10.89 11.17
N GLN A 267 -5.89 11.65 12.23
CA GLN A 267 -6.55 11.49 13.54
C GLN A 267 -8.04 11.81 13.46
N VAL A 268 -8.40 12.88 12.73
CA VAL A 268 -9.80 13.27 12.51
C VAL A 268 -10.55 12.23 11.68
N VAL A 269 -9.93 11.72 10.60
CA VAL A 269 -10.51 10.64 9.79
C VAL A 269 -10.67 9.37 10.61
N ALA A 270 -9.63 8.93 11.32
CA ALA A 270 -9.69 7.71 12.13
C ALA A 270 -10.76 7.79 13.24
N SER A 271 -10.83 8.91 13.97
CA SER A 271 -11.84 9.11 15.01
C SER A 271 -13.26 9.16 14.45
N THR A 272 -13.48 9.88 13.35
CA THR A 272 -14.79 10.02 12.71
C THR A 272 -15.31 8.70 12.14
N THR A 273 -14.42 7.91 11.53
CA THR A 273 -14.72 6.61 10.90
C THR A 273 -14.72 5.45 11.90
N LYS A 274 -14.25 5.67 13.14
CA LYS A 274 -13.95 4.63 14.14
C LYS A 274 -12.92 3.58 13.64
N ALA A 275 -12.10 3.95 12.66
CA ALA A 275 -11.02 3.14 12.15
C ALA A 275 -9.80 3.20 13.09
N THR A 276 -8.89 2.24 12.95
CA THR A 276 -7.62 2.24 13.68
C THR A 276 -6.58 3.05 12.91
N LEU A 277 -6.07 4.14 13.48
CA LEU A 277 -4.95 4.87 12.90
C LEU A 277 -3.65 4.08 13.08
N ILE A 278 -2.93 3.87 11.98
CA ILE A 278 -1.55 3.40 11.96
C ILE A 278 -0.67 4.64 11.77
N PRO A 279 0.06 5.10 12.80
CA PRO A 279 0.91 6.29 12.71
C PRO A 279 2.19 5.95 11.94
N THR A 280 2.10 5.97 10.62
CA THR A 280 3.17 5.57 9.70
C THR A 280 4.38 6.48 9.80
N ASN A 281 4.21 7.75 10.18
CA ASN A 281 5.31 8.69 10.44
C ASN A 281 6.34 8.13 11.44
N ALA A 282 5.91 7.36 12.44
CA ALA A 282 6.80 6.76 13.43
C ALA A 282 7.64 5.60 12.86
N MET A 283 7.35 5.15 11.64
CA MET A 283 8.18 4.19 10.91
C MET A 283 9.35 4.88 10.19
N TYR A 284 9.25 6.19 9.94
CA TYR A 284 10.22 6.95 9.16
C TYR A 284 10.94 8.01 9.97
N CYS A 285 10.36 8.47 11.08
CA CYS A 285 10.84 9.62 11.83
C CYS A 285 10.90 9.36 13.33
N GLN A 286 11.91 9.92 13.98
CA GLN A 286 12.13 9.85 15.42
C GLN A 286 12.39 11.25 16.01
N PRO A 287 12.08 11.49 17.30
CA PRO A 287 12.46 12.74 17.97
C PRO A 287 13.98 12.95 17.91
N ASN A 288 14.41 14.19 17.70
CA ASN A 288 15.81 14.57 17.77
C ASN A 288 16.28 14.49 19.23
N ALA A 289 17.41 13.82 19.47
CA ALA A 289 17.98 13.63 20.80
C ALA A 289 18.49 14.94 21.42
N GLN A 290 18.93 15.89 20.59
CA GLN A 290 19.44 17.20 20.99
C GLN A 290 18.34 18.26 21.07
N ASP A 291 17.20 18.05 20.41
CA ASP A 291 16.05 18.95 20.44
C ASP A 291 14.74 18.16 20.36
N ARG A 292 14.11 17.91 21.51
CA ARG A 292 12.86 17.13 21.58
C ARG A 292 11.65 17.78 20.89
N LEU A 293 11.77 19.04 20.44
CA LEU A 293 10.75 19.74 19.65
C LEU A 293 10.96 19.57 18.14
N GLN A 294 12.01 18.86 17.74
CA GLN A 294 12.33 18.52 16.36
C GLN A 294 12.26 17.01 16.14
N TRP A 295 11.79 16.60 14.97
CA TRP A 295 11.81 15.22 14.49
C TRP A 295 12.77 15.13 13.32
N ILE A 296 13.46 14.00 13.24
CA ILE A 296 14.38 13.63 12.19
C ILE A 296 13.82 12.40 11.48
N CYS A 297 13.70 12.48 10.16
CA CYS A 297 13.39 11.35 9.30
C CYS A 297 14.65 11.04 8.48
N PRO A 298 15.45 10.05 8.91
CA PRO A 298 16.70 9.69 8.24
C PRO A 298 16.49 9.14 6.82
#